data_AF-A0A7J2KAD9-F1
#
_entry.id   AF-A0A7J2KAD9-F1
#
_cell.length_a   1.000
_cell.length_b   1.000
_cell.length_c   1.000
_cell.angle_alpha   90.00
_cell.angle_beta   90.00
_cell.angle_gamma   90.00
#
_symmetry.space_group_name_H-M   'P 1'
#
loop_
_entity.id
_entity.type
_entity.pdbx_description
1 polymer ?
#
loop_
_entity_poly.entity_id
_entity_poly.type
_entity_poly.pdbx_seq_one_letter_code
_entity_poly.pdbx_strand_id
1 'polypeptide(L)'
;MSQTTQSSGTIFLRYIDLDRCMGCGTCESVCDFIHDGKPFIKIYETTIGVKLPISCMHCSKAPCIEVCPTGAMKRDETGAVYVDPMKCIGCMACLYA
;
A
#
# COMPACT_ATOMS: atom_id res chain seq x y z
N MET A 1 -22.86 2.44 17.42
CA MET A 1 -22.70 3.32 16.24
C MET A 1 -21.21 3.25 15.91
N SER A 2 -20.70 2.61 14.86
CA SER A 2 -21.24 2.30 13.54
C SER A 2 -20.49 1.10 12.95
N GLN A 3 -21.24 0.02 12.72
CA GLN A 3 -21.15 -0.85 11.55
C GLN A 3 -19.76 -1.37 11.16
N THR A 4 -19.40 -2.52 11.72
CA THR A 4 -18.62 -3.57 11.04
C THR A 4 -19.38 -4.01 9.78
N THR A 5 -19.18 -3.32 8.65
CA THR A 5 -19.63 -3.80 7.35
C THR A 5 -18.69 -4.92 6.91
N GLN A 6 -19.12 -6.17 7.16
CA GLN A 6 -18.59 -7.35 6.50
C GLN A 6 -18.77 -7.18 5.00
N SER A 7 -17.68 -6.92 4.27
CA SER A 7 -17.69 -6.96 2.81
C SER A 7 -17.68 -8.42 2.36
N SER A 8 -18.79 -8.86 1.77
CA SER A 8 -19.04 -10.19 1.19
C SER A 8 -18.20 -10.48 -0.08
N GLY A 9 -16.91 -10.14 -0.08
CA GLY A 9 -15.99 -10.31 -1.20
C GLY A 9 -14.67 -10.97 -0.76
N THR A 10 -13.97 -11.59 -1.71
CA THR A 10 -12.66 -12.22 -1.47
C THR A 10 -11.64 -11.16 -1.06
N ILE A 11 -11.16 -11.22 0.18
CA ILE A 11 -10.07 -10.36 0.67
C ILE A 11 -8.74 -11.01 0.32
N PHE A 12 -7.86 -10.27 -0.36
CA PHE A 12 -6.52 -10.76 -0.68
C PHE A 12 -5.53 -10.37 0.42
N LEU A 13 -4.88 -11.37 1.02
CA LEU A 13 -3.77 -11.17 1.94
C LEU A 13 -2.44 -11.26 1.17
N ARG A 14 -1.68 -10.18 1.19
CA ARG A 14 -0.30 -10.19 0.69
C ARG A 14 0.64 -10.63 1.81
N TYR A 15 1.39 -11.70 1.56
CA TYR A 15 2.42 -12.23 2.46
C TYR A 15 3.78 -12.21 1.75
N ILE A 16 4.79 -11.66 2.41
CA ILE A 16 6.19 -11.71 1.94
C ILE A 16 6.98 -12.58 2.91
N ASP A 17 7.57 -13.64 2.38
CA ASP A 17 8.53 -14.46 3.11
C ASP A 17 9.90 -13.76 3.08
N LEU A 18 10.31 -13.21 4.23
CA LEU A 18 11.59 -12.51 4.36
C LEU A 18 12.78 -13.46 4.37
N ASP A 19 12.60 -14.73 4.77
CA ASP A 19 13.68 -15.73 4.76
C ASP A 19 14.08 -16.11 3.33
N ARG A 20 13.15 -15.98 2.38
CA ARG A 20 13.40 -16.18 0.94
C ARG A 20 13.80 -14.89 0.22
N CYS A 21 13.70 -13.74 0.87
CA CYS A 21 14.02 -12.46 0.23
C CYS A 21 15.53 -12.24 0.19
N MET A 22 16.14 -12.43 -0.99
CA MET A 22 17.56 -12.11 -1.22
C MET A 22 17.82 -10.65 -1.61
N GLY A 23 16.75 -9.86 -1.71
CA GLY A 23 16.74 -8.46 -2.15
C GLY A 23 17.34 -8.23 -3.53
N CYS A 24 16.85 -8.98 -4.53
CA CYS A 24 17.32 -8.90 -5.92
C CYS A 24 16.80 -7.68 -6.71
N GLY A 25 15.86 -6.90 -6.18
CA GLY A 25 15.28 -5.73 -6.86
C GLY A 25 14.23 -6.05 -7.92
N THR A 26 13.96 -7.32 -8.24
CA THR A 26 12.98 -7.69 -9.29
C THR A 26 11.57 -7.18 -8.98
N CYS A 27 11.18 -7.17 -7.70
CA CYS A 27 9.87 -6.63 -7.32
C CYS A 27 9.77 -5.13 -7.58
N GLU A 28 10.87 -4.38 -7.43
CA GLU A 28 10.92 -2.95 -7.74
C GLU A 28 10.85 -2.73 -9.26
N SER A 29 11.65 -3.46 -10.05
CA SER A 29 11.70 -3.30 -11.50
C SER A 29 10.39 -3.65 -12.19
N VAL A 30 9.73 -4.73 -11.74
CA VAL A 30 8.42 -5.11 -12.29
C VAL A 30 7.36 -4.09 -11.91
N CYS A 31 7.38 -3.60 -10.66
CA CYS A 31 6.42 -2.60 -10.20
C CYS A 31 6.59 -1.27 -10.95
N ASP A 32 7.82 -0.84 -11.16
CA ASP A 32 8.17 0.31 -12.00
C ASP A 32 7.63 0.17 -13.43
N PHE A 33 7.87 -0.99 -14.06
CA PHE A 33 7.44 -1.28 -15.43
C PHE A 33 5.91 -1.24 -15.61
N ILE A 34 5.16 -1.81 -14.66
CA ILE A 34 3.68 -1.85 -14.75
C ILE A 34 2.99 -0.55 -14.29
N HIS A 35 3.72 0.36 -13.66
CA HIS A 35 3.19 1.62 -13.11
C HIS A 35 3.91 2.86 -13.67
N ASP A 36 4.40 2.79 -14.90
CA ASP A 36 4.93 3.93 -15.65
C ASP A 36 6.02 4.71 -14.88
N GLY A 37 7.02 3.99 -14.37
CA GLY A 37 8.17 4.61 -13.69
C GLY A 37 7.94 4.88 -12.19
N LYS A 38 6.91 4.27 -11.58
CA LYS A 38 6.53 4.50 -10.17
C LYS A 38 6.48 3.20 -9.39
N PRO A 39 7.61 2.74 -8.82
CA PRO A 39 7.63 1.56 -7.99
C PRO A 39 6.95 1.84 -6.64
N PHE A 40 5.82 1.18 -6.38
CA PHE A 40 5.09 1.23 -5.12
C PHE A 40 5.59 0.23 -4.06
N ILE A 41 6.63 -0.54 -4.42
CA ILE A 41 7.41 -1.39 -3.53
C ILE A 41 8.89 -1.02 -3.66
N LYS A 42 9.60 -0.95 -2.54
CA LYS A 42 11.03 -0.63 -2.49
C LYS A 42 11.78 -1.53 -1.53
N ILE A 43 13.02 -1.90 -1.87
CA ILE A 43 13.88 -2.68 -0.98
C ILE A 43 14.71 -1.74 -0.12
N TYR A 44 14.58 -1.89 1.18
CA TYR A 44 15.39 -1.19 2.18
C TYR A 44 16.35 -2.16 2.83
N GLU A 45 17.60 -1.76 3.00
CA GLU A 45 18.58 -2.53 3.76
C GLU A 45 18.75 -1.90 5.14
N THR A 46 18.58 -2.73 6.18
CA THR A 46 18.81 -2.33 7.57
C THR A 46 20.30 -2.32 7.88
N THR A 47 20.69 -1.67 8.99
CA THR A 47 22.09 -1.63 9.45
C THR A 47 22.66 -3.01 9.81
N ILE A 48 21.80 -4.00 10.05
CA ILE A 48 22.17 -5.39 10.34
C ILE A 48 22.14 -6.30 9.10
N GLY A 49 22.00 -5.74 7.90
CA GLY A 49 22.05 -6.48 6.62
C GLY A 49 20.75 -7.18 6.22
N VAL A 50 19.65 -6.97 6.93
CA VAL A 50 18.33 -7.50 6.54
C VAL A 50 17.75 -6.63 5.43
N LYS A 51 17.32 -7.26 4.32
CA LYS A 51 16.68 -6.61 3.17
C LYS A 51 15.16 -6.73 3.26
N LEU A 52 14.48 -5.59 3.31
CA LEU A 52 13.04 -5.48 3.55
C LEU A 52 12.35 -4.86 2.33
N PRO A 53 11.53 -5.61 1.59
CA PRO A 53 10.67 -5.05 0.55
C PRO A 53 9.44 -4.37 1.20
N ILE A 54 9.49 -3.04 1.28
CA ILE A 54 8.44 -2.20 1.90
C ILE A 54 7.50 -1.68 0.81
N SER A 55 6.19 -1.78 1.06
CA SER A 55 5.12 -1.24 0.21
C SER A 55 3.92 -0.84 1.07
N CYS A 56 2.86 -0.31 0.45
CA CYS A 56 1.57 -0.19 1.13
C CYS A 56 1.12 -1.56 1.68
N MET A 57 0.67 -1.59 2.93
CA MET A 57 0.18 -2.80 3.61
C MET A 57 -1.33 -2.98 3.50
N HIS A 58 -2.03 -1.99 2.92
CA HIS A 58 -3.50 -1.97 2.80
C HIS A 58 -4.22 -2.22 4.13
N CYS A 59 -3.68 -1.63 5.22
CA CYS A 59 -4.11 -1.83 6.61
C CYS A 59 -5.63 -1.84 6.76
N SER A 60 -6.23 -2.80 7.48
CA SER A 60 -7.69 -2.86 7.70
C SER A 60 -8.25 -1.56 8.28
N LYS A 61 -7.59 -1.05 9.33
CA LYS A 61 -7.74 0.32 9.82
C LYS A 61 -6.69 1.21 9.14
N ALA A 62 -7.13 2.03 8.19
CA ALA A 62 -6.25 2.83 7.35
C ALA A 62 -6.36 4.31 7.73
N PRO A 63 -5.46 4.86 8.56
CA PRO A 63 -5.51 6.27 8.96
C PRO A 63 -5.35 7.21 7.76
N CYS A 64 -4.63 6.78 6.72
CA CYS A 64 -4.53 7.50 5.46
C CYS A 64 -5.89 7.69 4.75
N ILE A 65 -6.84 6.77 4.93
CA ILE A 65 -8.23 6.94 4.45
C ILE A 65 -8.99 7.90 5.36
N GLU A 66 -8.90 7.71 6.68
CA GLU A 66 -9.62 8.51 7.68
C GLU A 66 -9.29 10.01 7.59
N VAL A 67 -8.03 10.37 7.32
CA VAL A 67 -7.58 11.76 7.26
C VAL A 67 -7.88 12.47 5.93
N CYS A 68 -8.26 11.74 4.88
CA CYS A 68 -8.34 12.31 3.53
C CYS A 68 -9.57 13.25 3.38
N PRO A 69 -9.39 14.58 3.23
CA PRO A 69 -10.51 15.52 3.28
C PRO A 69 -11.42 15.46 2.05
N THR A 70 -10.94 14.94 0.93
CA THR A 70 -11.70 14.85 -0.34
C THR A 70 -12.24 13.45 -0.62
N GLY A 71 -11.94 12.47 0.24
CA GLY A 71 -12.25 11.06 0.00
C GLY A 71 -11.52 10.48 -1.22
N ALA A 72 -10.33 11.00 -1.55
CA ALA A 72 -9.47 10.44 -2.60
C ALA A 72 -8.86 9.10 -2.19
N MET A 73 -8.51 8.92 -0.91
CA MET A 73 -8.04 7.64 -0.38
C MET A 73 -9.23 6.69 -0.19
N LYS A 74 -9.20 5.53 -0.84
CA LYS A 74 -10.31 4.55 -0.82
C LYS A 74 -9.80 3.12 -0.72
N ARG A 75 -10.72 2.20 -0.42
CA ARG A 75 -10.51 0.77 -0.49
C ARG A 75 -11.35 0.17 -1.61
N ASP A 76 -10.79 -0.73 -2.40
CA ASP A 76 -11.51 -1.48 -3.43
C ASP A 76 -12.14 -2.77 -2.88
N GLU A 77 -12.78 -3.53 -3.76
CA GLU A 77 -13.43 -4.80 -3.44
C GLU A 77 -12.47 -5.93 -3.02
N THR A 78 -11.19 -5.84 -3.41
CA THR A 78 -10.14 -6.80 -3.05
C THR A 78 -9.57 -6.54 -1.66
N GLY A 79 -9.88 -5.37 -1.10
CA GLY A 79 -9.33 -4.87 0.14
C GLY A 79 -8.11 -3.97 -0.05
N ALA A 80 -7.68 -3.66 -1.28
CA ALA A 80 -6.53 -2.80 -1.52
C ALA A 80 -6.89 -1.32 -1.29
N VAL A 81 -6.01 -0.62 -0.59
CA VAL A 81 -6.06 0.84 -0.39
C VAL A 81 -5.33 1.56 -1.52
N TYR A 82 -5.98 2.52 -2.16
CA TYR A 82 -5.47 3.28 -3.31
C TYR A 82 -5.90 4.76 -3.29
N VAL A 83 -5.26 5.56 -4.15
CA VAL A 83 -5.56 6.99 -4.35
C VAL A 83 -6.40 7.15 -5.62
N ASP A 84 -7.55 7.82 -5.53
CA ASP A 84 -8.33 8.32 -6.66
C ASP A 84 -7.72 9.68 -7.14
N PRO A 85 -7.02 9.70 -8.29
CA PRO A 85 -6.29 10.90 -8.72
C PRO A 85 -7.22 12.08 -9.03
N MET A 86 -8.47 11.82 -9.42
CA MET A 86 -9.42 12.87 -9.79
C MET A 86 -9.94 13.66 -8.59
N LYS A 87 -9.84 13.08 -7.39
CA LYS A 87 -10.24 13.73 -6.12
C LYS A 87 -9.06 14.23 -5.30
N CYS A 88 -7.84 13.83 -5.64
CA CYS A 88 -6.66 14.18 -4.87
C CYS A 88 -6.27 15.65 -5.11
N ILE A 89 -6.22 16.43 -4.04
CA ILE A 89 -5.79 17.85 -4.08
C ILE A 89 -4.33 18.06 -3.65
N GLY A 90 -3.56 16.99 -3.47
CA GLY A 90 -2.14 17.08 -3.12
C GLY A 90 -1.84 17.61 -1.71
N CYS A 91 -2.80 17.57 -0.78
CA CYS A 91 -2.63 18.11 0.58
C CYS A 91 -1.66 17.32 1.49
N MET A 92 -1.23 16.12 1.06
CA MET A 92 -0.30 15.24 1.78
C MET A 92 -0.73 14.75 3.17
N ALA A 93 -1.96 15.05 3.63
CA ALA A 93 -2.43 14.61 4.94
C ALA A 93 -2.29 13.09 5.16
N CYS A 94 -2.54 12.29 4.12
CA CYS A 94 -2.42 10.83 4.17
C CYS A 94 -0.98 10.32 4.41
N LEU A 95 0.06 11.14 4.19
CA LEU A 95 1.44 10.78 4.49
C LEU A 95 1.82 10.98 5.96
N TYR A 96 1.08 11.83 6.68
CA TYR A 96 1.33 12.18 8.09
C TYR A 96 0.36 11.48 9.06
N ALA A 97 -0.44 10.55 8.54
CA ALA A 97 -1.52 9.88 9.26
C ALA A 97 -1.06 8.63 10.01
#